data_AF-A0A381YWR3-F1
#
_entry.id   AF-A0A381YWR3-F1
#
_cell.length_a   1.000
_cell.length_b   1.000
_cell.length_c   1.000
_cell.angle_alpha   90.00
_cell.angle_beta   90.00
_cell.angle_gamma   90.00
#
_symmetry.space_group_name_H-M   'P 1'
#
loop_
_entity.id
_entity.type
_entity.pdbx_description
1 polymer ?
#
loop_
_entity_poly.entity_id
_entity_poly.type
_entity_poly.pdbx_seq_one_letter_code
_entity_poly.pdbx_strand_id
1 'polypeptide(L)'
;MYIVKKKPQDNKFHVGNPVDGKHYWLTPPDLYKLLDDEFHFDHDPCPYPVPEGFDGLTDDWGKSNYCNIPFGAIIHEGKKKGATAWVRKAIKEHEKGKKVVLLYPIDKWVLMMIKAGAEIRNLGDVRWLATEDNSEGKGTGRHIACFILN
;
A
#
# COMPACT_ATOMS: atom_id res chain seq x y z
N MET A 1 11.07 -26.70 -12.28
CA MET A 1 9.94 -26.21 -13.11
C MET A 1 10.21 -24.73 -13.40
N TYR A 2 10.66 -24.43 -14.62
CA TYR A 2 11.09 -23.10 -15.03
C TYR A 2 9.88 -22.16 -15.14
N ILE A 3 9.86 -21.06 -14.38
CA ILE A 3 8.81 -20.04 -14.48
C ILE A 3 9.29 -18.96 -15.45
N VAL A 4 8.62 -18.87 -16.59
CA VAL A 4 8.79 -17.82 -17.59
C VAL A 4 8.51 -16.46 -16.93
N LYS A 5 9.51 -15.56 -16.89
CA LYS A 5 9.29 -14.13 -16.63
C LYS A 5 8.29 -13.64 -17.68
N LYS A 6 7.04 -13.43 -17.28
CA LYS A 6 6.05 -12.77 -18.14
C LYS A 6 6.59 -11.39 -18.48
N LYS A 7 6.68 -11.05 -19.77
CA LYS A 7 7.08 -9.70 -20.21
C LYS A 7 6.03 -8.72 -19.66
N PRO A 8 6.34 -7.42 -19.49
CA PRO A 8 5.38 -6.44 -18.97
C PRO A 8 4.00 -6.57 -19.65
N GLN A 9 4.00 -6.70 -20.98
CA GLN A 9 2.88 -7.02 -21.88
C GLN A 9 2.06 -8.30 -21.57
N ASP A 10 2.38 -9.06 -20.53
CA ASP A 10 1.69 -10.31 -20.17
C ASP A 10 1.10 -10.28 -18.72
N ASN A 11 1.24 -9.17 -17.98
CA ASN A 11 0.67 -9.00 -16.63
C ASN A 11 -0.68 -8.23 -16.65
N LYS A 12 -1.62 -8.39 -15.71
CA LYS A 12 -2.92 -7.66 -15.83
C LYS A 12 -2.82 -6.11 -15.78
N PHE A 13 -1.64 -5.55 -15.50
CA PHE A 13 -1.42 -4.11 -15.31
C PHE A 13 -0.86 -3.41 -16.56
N HIS A 14 -0.39 -4.12 -17.59
CA HIS A 14 0.14 -3.49 -18.80
C HIS A 14 -0.95 -2.93 -19.73
N VAL A 15 -2.16 -3.49 -19.66
CA VAL A 15 -3.27 -3.13 -20.56
C VAL A 15 -3.77 -1.70 -20.27
N GLY A 16 -3.51 -1.18 -19.06
CA GLY A 16 -4.08 0.09 -18.61
C GLY A 16 -5.54 -0.06 -18.18
N ASN A 17 -6.20 1.06 -17.92
CA ASN A 17 -7.63 1.11 -17.64
C ASN A 17 -8.41 0.57 -18.85
N PRO A 18 -9.39 -0.33 -18.67
CA PRO A 18 -10.08 -0.98 -19.78
C PRO A 18 -10.90 -0.04 -20.67
N VAL A 19 -11.21 1.17 -20.20
CA VAL A 19 -11.99 2.17 -20.95
C VAL A 19 -11.12 2.96 -21.92
N ASP A 20 -9.90 3.34 -21.52
CA ASP A 20 -9.07 4.27 -22.29
C ASP A 20 -7.62 3.82 -22.51
N GLY A 21 -7.24 2.65 -21.99
CA GLY A 21 -5.89 2.08 -22.09
C GLY A 21 -4.82 2.82 -21.28
N LYS A 22 -5.19 3.80 -20.44
CA LYS A 22 -4.22 4.64 -19.71
C LYS A 22 -3.82 4.04 -18.35
N HIS A 23 -2.64 4.41 -17.89
CA HIS A 23 -2.12 4.04 -16.56
C HIS A 23 -2.25 5.21 -15.60
N TYR A 24 -2.83 4.94 -14.43
CA TYR A 24 -3.14 5.94 -13.43
C TYR A 24 -2.26 5.74 -12.20
N TRP A 25 -1.34 6.68 -12.02
CA TRP A 25 -0.33 6.65 -10.96
C TRP A 25 -0.01 8.06 -10.47
N LEU A 26 0.12 9.03 -11.37
CA LEU A 26 0.49 10.40 -11.01
C LEU A 26 -0.58 11.09 -10.18
N THR A 27 -0.16 11.79 -9.14
CA THR A 27 -1.04 12.62 -8.31
C THR A 27 -1.27 13.97 -8.98
N PRO A 28 -2.52 14.47 -9.00
CA PRO A 28 -2.83 15.79 -9.53
C PRO A 28 -1.95 16.88 -8.86
N PRO A 29 -1.41 17.86 -9.63
CA PRO A 29 -0.47 18.85 -9.10
C PRO A 29 -0.98 19.62 -7.87
N ASP A 30 -2.25 20.02 -7.87
CA ASP A 30 -2.84 20.77 -6.76
C ASP A 30 -2.93 19.93 -5.47
N LEU A 31 -3.24 18.63 -5.60
CA LEU A 31 -3.27 17.70 -4.48
C LEU A 31 -1.86 17.43 -3.95
N TYR A 32 -0.88 17.25 -4.84
CA TYR A 32 0.51 17.11 -4.44
C TYR A 32 0.99 18.37 -3.70
N LYS A 33 0.74 19.56 -4.27
CA LYS A 33 1.12 20.83 -3.68
C LYS A 33 0.50 21.03 -2.29
N LEU A 34 -0.78 20.70 -2.11
CA LEU A 34 -1.45 20.78 -0.81
C LEU A 34 -0.69 19.96 0.25
N LEU A 35 -0.29 18.74 -0.09
CA LEU A 35 0.47 17.87 0.81
C LEU A 35 1.90 18.37 1.02
N ASP A 36 2.56 18.85 -0.02
CA ASP A 36 3.94 19.33 0.05
C ASP A 36 4.06 20.65 0.84
N ASP A 37 3.07 21.54 0.74
CA ASP A 37 2.98 22.73 1.56
C ASP A 37 2.87 22.39 3.06
N GLU A 38 2.21 21.28 3.41
CA GLU A 38 2.06 20.83 4.80
C GLU A 38 3.27 20.03 5.30
N PHE A 39 3.84 19.16 4.45
CA PHE A 39 4.80 18.16 4.87
C PHE A 39 6.23 18.43 4.41
N HIS A 40 6.44 19.29 3.42
CA HIS A 40 7.72 19.69 2.82
C HIS A 40 8.58 18.49 2.43
N PHE A 41 8.20 17.82 1.34
CA PHE A 41 8.85 16.60 0.90
C PHE A 41 10.25 16.86 0.35
N ASP A 42 11.20 16.00 0.71
CA ASP A 42 12.57 15.99 0.15
C ASP A 42 12.90 14.69 -0.59
N HIS A 43 11.96 13.73 -0.61
CA HIS A 43 12.13 12.45 -1.28
C HIS A 43 10.80 11.83 -1.75
N ASP A 44 10.88 11.13 -2.86
CA ASP A 44 9.80 10.31 -3.43
C ASP A 44 10.32 8.87 -3.62
N PRO A 45 9.94 7.91 -2.75
CA PRO A 45 10.29 6.49 -2.90
C PRO A 45 9.62 5.81 -4.08
N CYS A 46 8.69 6.49 -4.72
CA CYS A 46 7.83 6.01 -5.78
C CYS A 46 7.81 7.05 -6.92
N PRO A 47 8.97 7.42 -7.50
CA PRO A 47 9.02 8.48 -8.50
C PRO A 47 8.50 7.96 -9.84
N TYR A 48 8.02 8.90 -10.66
CA TYR A 48 7.78 8.63 -12.08
C TYR A 48 8.35 9.75 -12.96
N PRO A 49 9.10 9.43 -14.03
CA PRO A 49 9.57 8.09 -14.39
C PRO A 49 10.52 7.52 -13.30
N VAL A 50 10.51 6.20 -13.13
CA VAL A 50 11.43 5.53 -12.19
C VAL A 50 12.84 5.62 -12.75
N PRO A 51 13.82 6.23 -12.04
CA PRO A 51 15.19 6.27 -12.52
C PRO A 51 15.77 4.86 -12.72
N GLU A 52 16.70 4.71 -13.67
CA GLU A 52 17.34 3.42 -13.90
C GLU A 52 18.05 2.92 -12.64
N GLY A 53 17.80 1.66 -12.27
CA GLY A 53 18.38 1.06 -11.07
C GLY A 53 17.79 1.54 -9.73
N PHE A 54 16.80 2.44 -9.74
CA PHE A 54 16.16 2.90 -8.51
C PHE A 54 15.20 1.86 -7.93
N ASP A 55 15.26 1.69 -6.61
CA ASP A 55 14.37 0.81 -5.86
C ASP A 55 14.01 1.41 -4.49
N GLY A 56 12.80 2.00 -4.41
CA GLY A 56 12.29 2.62 -3.19
C GLY A 56 12.07 1.69 -1.99
N LEU A 57 12.17 0.37 -2.17
CA LEU A 57 12.12 -0.59 -1.06
C LEU A 57 13.49 -0.83 -0.43
N THR A 58 14.59 -0.50 -1.11
CA THR A 58 15.97 -0.73 -0.64
C THR A 58 16.80 0.54 -0.49
N ASP A 59 16.39 1.66 -1.10
CA ASP A 59 17.01 2.97 -0.93
C ASP A 59 16.92 3.51 0.51
N ASP A 60 17.71 4.54 0.82
CA ASP A 60 17.55 5.29 2.07
C ASP A 60 16.68 6.53 1.82
N TRP A 61 15.61 6.65 2.61
CA TRP A 61 14.58 7.69 2.43
C TRP A 61 15.05 9.06 2.94
N GLY A 62 14.44 10.14 2.47
CA GLY A 62 14.72 11.50 2.93
C GLY A 62 14.15 11.80 4.32
N LYS A 63 14.25 13.05 4.77
CA LYS A 63 13.67 13.47 6.06
C LYS A 63 12.14 13.53 5.99
N SER A 64 11.57 13.81 4.82
CA SER A 64 10.13 13.90 4.59
C SER A 64 9.74 13.27 3.25
N ASN A 65 8.94 12.20 3.30
CA ASN A 65 8.76 11.29 2.17
C ASN A 65 7.32 11.28 1.68
N TYR A 66 7.15 11.49 0.37
CA TYR A 66 5.87 11.35 -0.32
C TYR A 66 5.76 9.95 -0.94
N CYS A 67 4.92 9.08 -0.36
CA CYS A 67 4.84 7.67 -0.75
C CYS A 67 3.51 7.34 -1.42
N ASN A 68 3.38 7.65 -2.71
CA ASN A 68 2.26 7.18 -3.53
C ASN A 68 2.56 5.78 -4.09
N ILE A 69 2.33 4.76 -3.27
CA ILE A 69 2.84 3.41 -3.55
C ILE A 69 2.03 2.67 -4.63
N PRO A 70 2.62 1.67 -5.33
CA PRO A 70 1.91 0.94 -6.37
C PRO A 70 0.66 0.20 -5.85
N PHE A 71 -0.47 0.34 -6.57
CA PHE A 71 -1.78 -0.26 -6.21
C PHE A 71 -1.87 -1.78 -6.41
N GLY A 72 -0.79 -2.41 -6.85
CA GLY A 72 -0.70 -3.84 -7.14
C GLY A 72 0.45 -4.51 -6.40
N ALA A 73 0.61 -5.81 -6.64
CA ALA A 73 1.78 -6.53 -6.18
C ALA A 73 2.68 -6.87 -7.38
N ILE A 74 3.96 -6.57 -7.23
CA ILE A 74 5.01 -6.91 -8.20
C ILE A 74 5.82 -8.10 -7.68
N ILE A 75 6.50 -8.81 -8.58
CA ILE A 75 7.54 -9.75 -8.18
C ILE A 75 8.82 -8.96 -7.98
N HIS A 76 9.39 -9.08 -6.79
CA HIS A 76 10.60 -8.38 -6.40
C HIS A 76 11.44 -9.34 -5.55
N GLU A 77 12.71 -9.51 -5.91
CA GLU A 77 13.62 -10.51 -5.30
C GLU A 77 13.00 -11.92 -5.22
N GLY A 78 12.26 -12.33 -6.25
CA GLY A 78 11.59 -13.63 -6.30
C GLY A 78 10.37 -13.77 -5.39
N LYS A 79 9.96 -12.72 -4.67
CA LYS A 79 8.79 -12.71 -3.80
C LYS A 79 7.75 -11.70 -4.29
N LYS A 80 6.48 -11.99 -4.05
CA LYS A 80 5.39 -11.04 -4.30
C LYS A 80 5.46 -9.93 -3.25
N LYS A 81 5.80 -8.70 -3.66
CA LYS A 81 5.78 -7.51 -2.81
C LYS A 81 4.63 -6.59 -3.26
N GLY A 82 3.72 -6.30 -2.34
CA GLY A 82 2.61 -5.35 -2.52
C GLY A 82 2.59 -4.32 -1.41
N ALA A 83 1.43 -3.71 -1.13
CA ALA A 83 1.28 -2.65 -0.13
C ALA A 83 1.91 -2.97 1.24
N THR A 84 1.79 -4.21 1.73
CA THR A 84 2.39 -4.63 3.01
C THR A 84 3.92 -4.47 3.06
N ALA A 85 4.62 -4.66 1.93
CA ALA A 85 6.07 -4.45 1.89
C ALA A 85 6.44 -2.98 2.04
N TRP A 86 5.69 -2.09 1.37
CA TRP A 86 5.84 -0.64 1.48
C TRP A 86 5.48 -0.13 2.87
N VAL A 87 4.38 -0.60 3.48
CA VAL A 87 4.01 -0.24 4.85
C VAL A 87 5.09 -0.66 5.86
N ARG A 88 5.69 -1.84 5.70
CA ARG A 88 6.83 -2.27 6.54
C ARG A 88 8.05 -1.38 6.37
N LYS A 89 8.36 -0.95 5.14
CA LYS A 89 9.46 -0.02 4.87
C LYS A 89 9.17 1.36 5.48
N ALA A 90 7.96 1.88 5.27
CA ALA A 90 7.50 3.14 5.86
C ALA A 90 7.66 3.18 7.38
N ILE A 91 7.23 2.13 8.08
CA ILE A 91 7.39 2.02 9.54
C ILE A 91 8.88 2.07 9.92
N LYS A 92 9.73 1.30 9.24
CA LYS A 92 11.18 1.29 9.50
C LYS A 92 11.86 2.64 9.27
N GLU A 93 11.46 3.38 8.24
CA GLU A 93 12.02 4.72 8.01
C GLU A 93 11.50 5.73 9.03
N HIS A 94 10.23 5.60 9.43
CA HIS A 94 9.67 6.41 10.51
C HIS A 94 10.37 6.18 11.86
N GLU A 95 10.70 4.92 12.20
CA GLU A 95 11.48 4.57 13.39
C GLU A 95 12.88 5.23 13.42
N LYS A 96 13.41 5.65 12.26
CA LYS A 96 14.66 6.44 12.16
C LYS A 96 14.44 7.96 12.35
N GLY A 97 13.23 8.40 12.69
CA GLY A 97 12.87 9.81 12.85
C GLY A 97 12.47 10.52 11.55
N LYS A 98 12.21 9.78 10.46
CA LYS A 98 11.79 10.35 9.18
C LYS A 98 10.26 10.54 9.14
N LYS A 99 9.78 11.58 8.47
CA LYS A 99 8.37 11.77 8.18
C LYS A 99 7.98 10.95 6.94
N VAL A 100 6.87 10.23 7.01
CA VAL A 100 6.37 9.41 5.90
C VAL A 100 4.89 9.72 5.68
N VAL A 101 4.55 10.18 4.47
CA VAL A 101 3.17 10.45 4.05
C VAL A 101 2.82 9.45 2.96
N LEU A 102 2.08 8.40 3.33
CA LEU A 102 1.79 7.26 2.46
C LEU A 102 0.34 7.30 1.95
N LEU A 103 0.20 7.28 0.63
CA LEU A 103 -1.09 7.26 -0.07
C LEU A 103 -1.36 5.83 -0.56
N TYR A 104 -2.54 5.31 -0.24
CA TYR A 104 -3.02 4.04 -0.78
C TYR A 104 -4.54 3.98 -0.76
N PRO A 105 -5.21 3.45 -1.80
CA PRO A 105 -6.65 3.27 -1.78
C PRO A 105 -7.07 2.23 -0.74
N ILE A 106 -8.09 2.55 0.03
CA ILE A 106 -8.75 1.63 0.97
C ILE A 106 -10.26 1.68 0.77
N ASP A 107 -10.97 0.73 1.38
CA ASP A 107 -12.43 0.75 1.34
C ASP A 107 -12.99 2.03 2.00
N LYS A 108 -13.85 2.74 1.27
CA LYS A 108 -14.42 4.04 1.68
C LYS A 108 -15.02 4.02 3.09
N TRP A 109 -15.69 2.93 3.46
CA TRP A 109 -16.35 2.79 4.76
C TRP A 109 -15.34 2.82 5.93
N VAL A 110 -14.07 2.44 5.73
CA VAL A 110 -13.03 2.55 6.76
C VAL A 110 -12.77 4.02 7.11
N LEU A 111 -12.65 4.89 6.09
CA LEU A 111 -12.50 6.33 6.30
C LEU A 111 -13.75 6.95 6.92
N MET A 112 -14.94 6.41 6.63
CA MET A 112 -16.18 6.84 7.29
C MET A 112 -16.16 6.52 8.79
N MET A 113 -15.70 5.33 9.19
CA MET A 113 -15.57 4.97 10.61
C MET A 113 -14.54 5.83 11.33
N ILE A 114 -13.38 6.11 10.70
CA ILE A 114 -12.37 7.03 11.25
C ILE A 114 -12.97 8.43 11.44
N LYS A 115 -13.68 8.94 10.43
CA LYS A 115 -14.35 10.25 10.50
C LYS A 115 -15.41 10.31 11.61
N ALA A 116 -16.08 9.19 11.88
CA ALA A 116 -17.04 9.07 12.97
C ALA A 116 -16.37 8.93 14.36
N GLY A 117 -15.05 8.97 14.45
CA GLY A 117 -14.32 8.88 15.71
C GLY A 117 -14.17 7.45 16.24
N ALA A 118 -14.27 6.44 15.38
CA ALA A 118 -14.17 5.06 15.82
C ALA A 118 -12.78 4.75 16.41
N GLU A 119 -12.75 4.08 17.56
CA GLU A 119 -11.56 3.36 18.01
C GLU A 119 -11.36 2.13 17.12
N ILE A 120 -10.12 1.86 16.70
CA ILE A 120 -9.79 0.72 15.85
C ILE A 120 -8.81 -0.20 16.58
N ARG A 121 -9.19 -1.46 16.77
CA ARG A 121 -8.34 -2.51 17.36
C ARG A 121 -8.00 -3.58 16.32
N ASN A 122 -6.75 -3.99 16.27
CA ASN A 122 -6.28 -5.09 15.43
C ASN A 122 -6.42 -6.42 16.19
N LEU A 123 -7.35 -7.28 15.78
CA LEU A 123 -7.60 -8.59 16.40
C LEU A 123 -6.74 -9.72 15.83
N GLY A 124 -5.85 -9.43 14.86
CA GLY A 124 -5.05 -10.46 14.19
C GLY A 124 -5.88 -11.32 13.24
N ASP A 125 -5.31 -12.45 12.81
CA ASP A 125 -5.99 -13.43 11.94
C ASP A 125 -6.93 -14.31 12.79
N VAL A 126 -8.17 -13.85 12.91
CA VAL A 126 -9.20 -14.52 13.72
C VAL A 126 -9.62 -15.83 13.06
N ARG A 127 -9.57 -16.92 13.83
CA ARG A 127 -10.09 -18.24 13.44
C ARG A 127 -11.57 -18.35 13.82
N TRP A 128 -12.43 -17.89 12.93
CA TRP A 128 -13.88 -17.93 13.11
C TRP A 128 -14.39 -19.37 13.24
N LEU A 129 -15.38 -19.59 14.10
CA LEU A 129 -16.01 -20.90 14.26
C LEU A 129 -17.07 -21.12 13.17
N ALA A 130 -17.17 -22.35 12.69
CA ALA A 130 -18.24 -22.78 11.79
C ALA A 130 -19.59 -22.75 12.50
N THR A 131 -20.64 -22.33 11.81
CA THR A 131 -21.99 -22.20 12.37
C THR A 131 -22.69 -23.54 12.60
N GLU A 132 -22.22 -24.58 11.93
CA GLU A 132 -22.81 -25.92 11.91
C GLU A 132 -22.38 -26.75 13.12
N ASP A 133 -21.12 -26.63 13.55
CA ASP A 133 -20.52 -27.51 14.57
C ASP A 133 -19.53 -26.81 15.52
N ASN A 134 -19.38 -25.48 15.43
CA ASN A 134 -18.42 -24.68 16.20
C ASN A 134 -16.94 -25.05 15.98
N SER A 135 -16.58 -25.77 14.91
CA SER A 135 -15.18 -26.07 14.60
C SER A 135 -14.41 -24.81 14.17
N GLU A 136 -13.14 -24.69 14.56
CA GLU A 136 -12.29 -23.53 14.18
C GLU A 136 -11.95 -23.54 12.68
N GLY A 137 -12.14 -22.39 12.04
CA GLY A 137 -11.65 -22.11 10.70
C GLY A 137 -10.13 -21.95 10.63
N LYS A 138 -9.58 -22.01 9.42
CA LYS A 138 -8.12 -21.93 9.17
C LYS A 138 -7.53 -20.51 9.30
N GLY A 139 -8.35 -19.51 9.59
CA GLY A 139 -8.00 -18.10 9.40
C GLY A 139 -8.10 -17.69 7.93
N THR A 140 -7.99 -16.39 7.67
CA THR A 140 -8.10 -15.80 6.32
C THR A 140 -6.77 -15.25 5.81
N GLY A 141 -5.74 -15.22 6.67
CA GLY A 141 -4.49 -14.51 6.42
C GLY A 141 -4.65 -12.98 6.36
N ARG A 142 -5.86 -12.47 6.62
CA ARG A 142 -6.15 -11.05 6.80
C ARG A 142 -6.44 -10.79 8.26
N HIS A 143 -5.87 -9.71 8.78
CA HIS A 143 -6.19 -9.28 10.12
C HIS A 143 -7.59 -8.68 10.17
N ILE A 144 -8.28 -8.90 11.28
CA ILE A 144 -9.59 -8.31 11.54
C ILE A 144 -9.41 -6.98 12.28
N ALA A 145 -9.88 -5.90 11.67
CA ALA A 145 -10.03 -4.61 12.33
C ALA A 145 -11.39 -4.56 13.04
N CYS A 146 -11.37 -4.37 14.36
CA CYS A 146 -12.54 -4.12 15.18
C CYS A 146 -12.73 -2.62 15.34
N PHE A 147 -13.86 -2.10 14.86
CA PHE A 147 -14.20 -0.68 14.93
C PHE A 147 -15.26 -0.47 16.02
N ILE A 148 -15.01 0.47 16.92
CA ILE A 148 -15.88 0.76 18.08
C ILE A 148 -16.29 2.23 18.00
N LEU A 149 -17.59 2.51 17.96
CA LEU A 149 -18.18 3.85 18.07
C LEU A 149 -18.72 4.03 19.49
N ASN A 150 -18.38 5.14 20.14
CA ASN A 150 -18.83 5.50 21.49
C ASN A 150 -19.65 6.79 21.47
#